data_AF-A0A1Y2F0B5-F1
#
_entry.id   AF-A0A1Y2F0B5-F1
#
_cell.length_a   1.000
_cell.length_b   1.000
_cell.length_c   1.000
_cell.angle_alpha   90.00
_cell.angle_beta   90.00
_cell.angle_gamma   90.00
#
_symmetry.space_group_name_H-M   'P 1'
#
loop_
_entity.id
_entity.type
_entity.pdbx_description
1 polymer ?
#
loop_
_entity_poly.entity_id
_entity_poly.type
_entity_poly.pdbx_seq_one_letter_code
_entity_poly.pdbx_strand_id
1 'polypeptide(L)'
;MFPRINLKFLTLTALLANSVVADKAKIYRNCLKPGQFVLTFDDGPNPETTPIALDVLKKYNIKGTFFINAHNWSDLENDPSAVETVKKTYAAGHDIGSHTYNHKDLFEAIEEGSMKENVDDMTDKIEEIIGVKPAYFRPPCGNGAYVERDPHKKEMSEMIQEYLGERGYNIIIFITLMHDVYPSTVNIVLPTVIEYVQSLGYNFVPLSECIGVSPYQSTSNDEGNQNNLNNGEINNNSNENNKNNSTIISNNANNNSSTISINKEAENTSNAITLHSSIILSIAIAILSLLF
;
A
#
# COMPACT_ATOMS: atom_id res chain seq x y z
N MET A 1 -65.00 32.55 39.55
CA MET A 1 -64.79 31.16 39.07
C MET A 1 -64.15 31.27 37.69
N PHE A 2 -62.81 31.21 37.63
CA PHE A 2 -62.02 31.15 36.39
C PHE A 2 -61.19 29.86 36.45
N PRO A 3 -61.12 29.06 35.38
CA PRO A 3 -60.53 27.73 35.46
C PRO A 3 -59.00 27.82 35.54
N ARG A 4 -58.43 26.98 36.42
CA ARG A 4 -56.99 26.75 36.57
C ARG A 4 -56.45 26.15 35.27
N ILE A 5 -55.52 26.86 34.61
CA ILE A 5 -54.73 26.31 33.52
C ILE A 5 -53.75 25.31 34.13
N ASN A 6 -53.87 24.05 33.69
CA ASN A 6 -53.07 22.93 34.16
C ASN A 6 -51.71 22.99 33.46
N LEU A 7 -50.67 23.40 34.19
CA LEU A 7 -49.29 23.49 33.70
C LEU A 7 -48.70 22.08 33.58
N LYS A 8 -49.13 21.34 32.55
CA LYS A 8 -48.50 20.07 32.18
C LYS A 8 -47.18 20.37 31.46
N PHE A 9 -46.09 20.14 32.20
CA PHE A 9 -44.81 19.62 31.73
C PHE A 9 -44.46 19.92 30.26
N LEU A 10 -43.77 21.04 30.03
CA LEU A 10 -42.92 21.19 28.87
C LEU A 10 -41.47 20.96 29.32
N THR A 11 -41.09 19.70 29.52
CA THR A 11 -39.68 19.34 29.60
C THR A 11 -39.11 19.43 28.19
N LEU A 12 -38.55 20.58 27.87
CA LEU A 12 -37.72 20.76 26.69
C LEU A 12 -36.45 19.93 26.89
N THR A 13 -36.45 18.69 26.42
CA THR A 13 -35.22 17.94 26.21
C THR A 13 -34.45 18.65 25.11
N ALA A 14 -33.51 19.51 25.50
CA ALA A 14 -32.47 19.99 24.60
C ALA A 14 -31.65 18.75 24.18
N LEU A 15 -31.91 18.26 22.97
CA LEU A 15 -31.07 17.27 22.33
C LEU A 15 -29.75 17.99 22.03
N LEU A 16 -28.75 17.80 22.89
CA LEU A 16 -27.38 18.15 22.55
C LEU A 16 -26.99 17.22 21.41
N ALA A 17 -27.13 17.71 20.17
CA ALA A 17 -26.37 17.17 19.07
C ALA A 17 -24.91 17.43 19.43
N ASN A 18 -24.25 16.43 20.00
CA ASN A 18 -22.81 16.38 19.92
C ASN A 18 -22.52 16.34 18.42
N SER A 19 -22.15 17.48 17.85
CA SER A 19 -21.48 17.51 16.56
C SER A 19 -20.24 16.66 16.77
N VAL A 20 -20.30 15.39 16.38
CA VAL A 20 -19.10 14.58 16.20
C VAL A 20 -18.39 15.31 15.08
N VAL A 21 -17.40 16.13 15.44
CA VAL A 21 -16.48 16.64 14.44
C VAL A 21 -15.86 15.37 13.87
N ALA A 22 -16.17 15.08 12.61
CA ALA A 22 -15.57 13.97 11.91
C ALA A 22 -14.05 14.12 12.03
N ASP A 23 -13.38 13.13 12.61
CA ASP A 23 -11.94 13.18 12.75
C ASP A 23 -11.33 13.09 11.35
N LYS A 24 -10.59 14.13 10.96
CA LYS A 24 -9.81 14.17 9.72
C LYS A 24 -8.86 12.98 9.66
N ALA A 25 -8.71 12.38 8.49
CA ALA A 25 -7.72 11.34 8.23
C ALA A 25 -6.34 11.83 8.62
N LYS A 26 -5.64 11.04 9.44
CA LYS A 26 -4.26 11.35 9.84
C LYS A 26 -3.34 11.18 8.64
N ILE A 27 -2.47 12.16 8.42
CA ILE A 27 -1.50 12.16 7.32
C ILE A 27 -0.13 11.71 7.85
N TYR A 28 0.45 10.68 7.25
CA TYR A 28 1.79 10.19 7.54
C TYR A 28 2.72 10.48 6.37
N ARG A 29 3.93 10.98 6.70
CA ARG A 29 4.95 11.35 5.71
C ARG A 29 6.28 10.63 5.89
N ASN A 30 6.53 10.11 7.08
CA ASN A 30 7.79 9.48 7.48
C ASN A 30 7.50 8.36 8.50
N CYS A 31 8.46 7.45 8.66
CA CYS A 31 8.44 6.49 9.76
C CYS A 31 8.62 7.19 11.11
N LEU A 32 8.07 6.57 12.16
CA LEU A 32 8.18 7.06 13.53
C LEU A 32 9.56 6.83 14.13
N LYS A 33 10.34 5.88 13.60
CA LYS A 33 11.70 5.56 14.06
C LYS A 33 12.73 5.81 12.94
N PRO A 34 13.92 6.32 13.27
CA PRO A 34 14.99 6.50 12.31
C PRO A 34 15.54 5.16 11.81
N GLY A 35 16.18 5.16 10.63
CA GLY A 35 16.82 3.97 10.05
C GLY A 35 15.83 2.93 9.48
N GLN A 36 14.54 3.25 9.45
CA GLN A 36 13.51 2.45 8.79
C GLN A 36 13.28 2.95 7.36
N PHE A 37 13.00 2.03 6.45
CA PHE A 37 12.63 2.32 5.07
C PHE A 37 11.43 1.46 4.67
N VAL A 38 10.50 2.04 3.93
CA VAL A 38 9.30 1.34 3.43
C VAL A 38 9.27 1.40 1.91
N LEU A 39 8.81 0.34 1.27
CA LEU A 39 8.55 0.32 -0.17
C LEU A 39 7.05 0.43 -0.41
N THR A 40 6.66 1.42 -1.21
CA THR A 40 5.28 1.60 -1.61
C THR A 40 5.14 1.65 -3.13
N PHE A 41 4.06 1.09 -3.66
CA PHE A 41 3.79 0.97 -5.08
C PHE A 41 2.40 1.50 -5.40
N ASP A 42 2.29 2.36 -6.40
CA ASP A 42 1.03 2.95 -6.85
C ASP A 42 0.63 2.42 -8.24
N ASP A 43 -0.65 2.63 -8.58
CA ASP A 43 -1.30 2.42 -9.89
C ASP A 43 -1.65 0.97 -10.25
N GLY A 44 -1.11 0.00 -9.51
CA GLY A 44 -1.39 -1.41 -9.71
C GLY A 44 -2.84 -1.81 -9.36
N PRO A 45 -3.19 -3.10 -9.50
CA PRO A 45 -2.31 -4.16 -9.98
C PRO A 45 -2.12 -4.09 -11.51
N ASN A 46 -0.99 -4.62 -11.96
CA ASN A 46 -0.77 -4.98 -13.35
C ASN A 46 -0.41 -6.48 -13.39
N PRO A 47 -1.24 -7.34 -14.00
CA PRO A 47 -1.02 -8.79 -14.02
C PRO A 47 0.31 -9.24 -14.64
N GLU A 48 0.95 -8.41 -15.46
CA GLU A 48 2.23 -8.72 -16.10
C GLU A 48 3.44 -8.31 -15.24
N THR A 49 3.36 -7.17 -14.54
CA THR A 49 4.51 -6.56 -13.86
C THR A 49 4.45 -6.64 -12.34
N THR A 50 3.27 -6.57 -11.71
CA THR A 50 3.13 -6.74 -10.25
C THR A 50 3.72 -8.07 -9.78
N PRO A 51 3.49 -9.24 -10.42
CA PRO A 51 4.12 -10.50 -10.00
C PRO A 51 5.65 -10.46 -9.97
N ILE A 52 6.27 -9.70 -10.88
CA ILE A 52 7.72 -9.51 -10.91
C ILE A 52 8.19 -8.72 -9.68
N ALA A 53 7.45 -7.67 -9.29
CA ALA A 53 7.73 -6.94 -8.06
C ALA A 53 7.64 -7.87 -6.83
N LEU A 54 6.61 -8.72 -6.76
CA LEU A 54 6.44 -9.68 -5.67
C LEU A 54 7.61 -10.67 -5.59
N ASP A 55 8.09 -11.17 -6.73
CA ASP A 55 9.24 -12.09 -6.79
C ASP A 55 10.53 -11.41 -6.30
N VAL A 56 10.76 -10.15 -6.69
CA VAL A 56 11.89 -9.36 -6.19
C VAL A 56 11.76 -9.15 -4.68
N LEU A 57 10.62 -8.67 -4.18
CA LEU A 57 10.39 -8.46 -2.75
C LEU A 57 10.60 -9.75 -1.95
N LYS A 58 10.09 -10.88 -2.45
CA LYS A 58 10.30 -12.21 -1.85
C LYS A 58 11.78 -12.61 -1.83
N LYS A 59 12.53 -12.37 -2.91
CA LYS A 59 13.97 -12.66 -2.99
C LYS A 59 14.76 -11.93 -1.89
N TYR A 60 14.41 -10.68 -1.60
CA TYR A 60 15.06 -9.89 -0.55
C TYR A 60 14.39 -10.02 0.83
N ASN A 61 13.33 -10.83 0.96
CA ASN A 61 12.52 -10.99 2.17
C ASN A 61 11.98 -9.65 2.72
N ILE A 62 11.46 -8.80 1.82
CA ILE A 62 10.90 -7.48 2.13
C ILE A 62 9.39 -7.50 1.90
N LYS A 63 8.64 -6.76 2.72
CA LYS A 63 7.22 -6.47 2.49
C LYS A 63 7.06 -5.05 1.96
N GLY A 64 6.31 -4.89 0.86
CA GLY A 64 5.83 -3.59 0.40
C GLY A 64 4.35 -3.36 0.69
N THR A 65 3.91 -2.13 0.44
CA THR A 65 2.51 -1.70 0.45
C THR A 65 2.10 -1.28 -0.95
N PHE A 66 1.01 -1.84 -1.47
CA PHE A 66 0.51 -1.58 -2.82
C PHE A 66 -0.79 -0.75 -2.73
N PHE A 67 -0.75 0.50 -3.17
CA PHE A 67 -1.93 1.35 -3.32
C PHE A 67 -2.52 1.09 -4.70
N ILE A 68 -3.63 0.37 -4.73
CA ILE A 68 -4.19 -0.14 -5.98
C ILE A 68 -5.40 0.66 -6.46
N ASN A 69 -5.65 0.59 -7.76
CA ASN A 69 -6.88 1.04 -8.41
C ASN A 69 -7.78 -0.13 -8.78
N ALA A 70 -9.07 0.13 -8.95
CA ALA A 70 -9.98 -0.84 -9.53
C ALA A 70 -9.93 -0.81 -11.06
N HIS A 71 -9.79 0.37 -11.66
CA HIS A 71 -9.72 0.57 -13.10
C HIS A 71 -8.65 1.59 -13.45
N ASN A 72 -7.51 1.09 -13.92
CA ASN A 72 -6.37 1.89 -14.38
C ASN A 72 -5.52 1.08 -15.37
N TRP A 73 -4.44 0.43 -14.90
CA TRP A 73 -3.58 -0.46 -15.70
C TRP A 73 -4.15 -1.86 -15.90
N SER A 74 -5.18 -2.20 -15.13
CA SER A 74 -6.04 -3.36 -15.29
C SER A 74 -7.45 -3.01 -14.78
N ASP A 75 -8.36 -3.98 -14.81
CA ASP A 75 -9.77 -3.80 -14.42
C ASP A 75 -10.21 -4.93 -13.46
N LEU A 76 -10.46 -4.60 -12.20
CA LEU A 76 -10.87 -5.55 -11.17
C LEU A 76 -12.29 -6.11 -11.35
N GLU A 77 -13.12 -5.50 -12.21
CA GLU A 77 -14.46 -6.03 -12.54
C GLU A 77 -14.39 -7.06 -13.68
N ASN A 78 -13.56 -6.81 -14.69
CA ASN A 78 -13.59 -7.56 -15.94
C ASN A 78 -12.34 -8.40 -16.22
N ASP A 79 -11.27 -8.27 -15.43
CA ASP A 79 -10.03 -9.03 -15.57
C ASP A 79 -9.77 -9.95 -14.36
N PRO A 80 -10.09 -11.25 -14.46
CA PRO A 80 -9.80 -12.22 -13.40
C PRO A 80 -8.32 -12.31 -13.03
N SER A 81 -7.40 -12.00 -13.95
CA SER A 81 -5.96 -12.03 -13.67
C SER A 81 -5.53 -10.88 -12.77
N ALA A 82 -6.19 -9.72 -12.86
CA ALA A 82 -6.00 -8.60 -11.95
C ALA A 82 -6.48 -8.96 -10.53
N VAL A 83 -7.67 -9.55 -10.40
CA VAL A 83 -8.21 -10.03 -9.12
C VAL A 83 -7.28 -11.08 -8.48
N GLU A 84 -6.78 -12.03 -9.26
CA GLU A 84 -5.84 -13.04 -8.78
C GLU A 84 -4.50 -12.41 -8.34
N THR A 85 -4.06 -11.36 -9.02
CA THR A 85 -2.85 -10.61 -8.66
C THR A 85 -3.02 -9.94 -7.29
N VAL A 86 -4.16 -9.28 -7.03
CA VAL A 86 -4.46 -8.70 -5.70
C VAL A 86 -4.45 -9.77 -4.61
N LYS A 87 -5.12 -10.91 -4.85
CA LYS A 87 -5.15 -12.03 -3.90
C LYS A 87 -3.77 -12.57 -3.58
N LYS A 88 -2.91 -12.73 -4.59
CA LYS A 88 -1.52 -13.18 -4.42
C LYS A 88 -0.69 -12.16 -3.65
N THR A 89 -0.82 -10.87 -3.95
CA THR A 89 -0.14 -9.79 -3.21
C THR A 89 -0.51 -9.87 -1.73
N TYR A 90 -1.80 -9.96 -1.40
CA TYR A 90 -2.28 -10.10 -0.03
C TYR A 90 -1.81 -11.39 0.65
N ALA A 91 -1.96 -12.54 -0.01
CA ALA A 91 -1.55 -13.84 0.52
C ALA A 91 -0.04 -13.96 0.76
N ALA A 92 0.77 -13.20 0.00
CA ALA A 92 2.20 -13.08 0.22
C ALA A 92 2.57 -12.20 1.43
N GLY A 93 1.59 -11.61 2.12
CA GLY A 93 1.77 -10.77 3.31
C GLY A 93 2.22 -9.34 3.00
N HIS A 94 1.89 -8.84 1.80
CA HIS A 94 2.04 -7.43 1.47
C HIS A 94 0.76 -6.67 1.84
N ASP A 95 0.91 -5.39 2.16
CA ASP A 95 -0.22 -4.53 2.49
C ASP A 95 -0.91 -4.06 1.20
N ILE A 96 -2.24 -3.96 1.23
CA ILE A 96 -3.07 -3.37 0.17
C ILE A 96 -3.71 -2.10 0.71
N GLY A 97 -3.44 -0.97 0.05
CA GLY A 97 -4.08 0.32 0.28
C GLY A 97 -4.93 0.74 -0.92
N SER A 98 -5.77 1.75 -0.73
CA SER A 98 -6.60 2.32 -1.81
C SER A 98 -5.88 3.49 -2.50
N HIS A 99 -5.90 3.49 -3.84
CA HIS A 99 -5.43 4.60 -4.68
C HIS A 99 -6.54 5.23 -5.53
N THR A 100 -7.79 5.12 -5.07
CA THR A 100 -9.05 5.40 -5.78
C THR A 100 -9.49 4.34 -6.79
N TYR A 101 -10.79 4.35 -7.15
CA TYR A 101 -11.34 3.43 -8.13
C TYR A 101 -10.77 3.64 -9.53
N ASN A 102 -10.91 4.85 -10.09
CA ASN A 102 -10.55 5.17 -11.48
C ASN A 102 -9.24 5.99 -11.60
N HIS A 103 -8.40 5.98 -10.57
CA HIS A 103 -7.22 6.86 -10.48
C HIS A 103 -7.59 8.36 -10.64
N LYS A 104 -8.75 8.76 -10.10
CA LYS A 104 -9.29 10.11 -10.24
C LYS A 104 -8.67 11.05 -9.22
N ASP A 105 -8.31 12.26 -9.65
CA ASP A 105 -7.92 13.33 -8.74
C ASP A 105 -9.07 13.67 -7.77
N LEU A 106 -8.77 13.78 -6.47
CA LEU A 106 -9.84 13.97 -5.48
C LEU A 106 -10.47 15.36 -5.49
N PHE A 107 -9.79 16.40 -6.00
CA PHE A 107 -10.43 17.70 -6.21
C PHE A 107 -11.46 17.59 -7.35
N GLU A 108 -11.09 16.95 -8.46
CA GLU A 108 -12.02 16.69 -9.56
C GLU A 108 -13.19 15.80 -9.10
N ALA A 109 -12.91 14.77 -8.28
CA ALA A 109 -13.94 13.88 -7.76
C ALA A 109 -14.96 14.61 -6.85
N ILE A 110 -14.53 15.64 -6.11
CA ILE A 110 -15.47 16.52 -5.39
C ILE A 110 -16.33 17.29 -6.37
N GLU A 111 -15.73 17.97 -7.34
CA GLU A 111 -16.43 18.84 -8.29
C GLU A 111 -17.45 18.07 -9.13
N GLU A 112 -17.11 16.83 -9.52
CA GLU A 112 -17.97 15.95 -10.31
C GLU A 112 -18.96 15.13 -9.46
N GLY A 113 -18.82 15.15 -8.12
CA GLY A 113 -19.64 14.33 -7.22
C GLY A 113 -19.35 12.83 -7.29
N SER A 114 -18.15 12.43 -7.71
CA SER A 114 -17.71 11.04 -7.88
C SER A 114 -16.82 10.52 -6.73
N MET A 115 -16.80 11.21 -5.58
CA MET A 115 -16.09 10.76 -4.37
C MET A 115 -16.53 9.37 -3.89
N LYS A 116 -17.84 9.07 -3.96
CA LYS A 116 -18.36 7.75 -3.56
C LYS A 116 -17.76 6.64 -4.42
N GLU A 117 -17.78 6.79 -5.73
CA GLU A 117 -17.19 5.81 -6.64
C GLU A 117 -15.70 5.63 -6.34
N ASN A 118 -14.97 6.75 -6.27
CA ASN A 118 -13.53 6.69 -6.15
C ASN A 118 -13.04 6.23 -4.77
N VAL A 119 -13.82 6.38 -3.70
CA VAL A 119 -13.40 6.01 -2.35
C VAL A 119 -14.21 4.84 -1.79
N ASP A 120 -15.53 4.95 -1.77
CA ASP A 120 -16.40 3.94 -1.14
C ASP A 120 -16.44 2.66 -1.98
N ASP A 121 -16.73 2.77 -3.27
CA ASP A 121 -16.84 1.59 -4.14
C ASP A 121 -15.47 0.90 -4.30
N MET A 122 -14.38 1.67 -4.22
CA MET A 122 -13.02 1.12 -4.17
C MET A 122 -12.77 0.34 -2.86
N THR A 123 -13.25 0.86 -1.73
CA THR A 123 -13.15 0.19 -0.42
C THR A 123 -13.88 -1.15 -0.46
N ASP A 124 -15.11 -1.13 -0.96
CA ASP A 124 -15.96 -2.31 -1.09
C ASP A 124 -15.34 -3.33 -2.06
N LYS A 125 -14.74 -2.87 -3.17
CA LYS A 125 -14.03 -3.75 -4.11
C LYS A 125 -12.83 -4.45 -3.47
N ILE A 126 -12.03 -3.75 -2.68
CA ILE A 126 -10.91 -4.37 -1.95
C ILE A 126 -11.45 -5.40 -0.95
N GLU A 127 -12.46 -5.02 -0.14
CA GLU A 127 -13.07 -5.93 0.82
C GLU A 127 -13.67 -7.18 0.16
N GLU A 128 -14.32 -7.03 -1.00
CA GLU A 128 -14.85 -8.15 -1.79
C GLU A 128 -13.74 -9.15 -2.17
N ILE A 129 -12.56 -8.67 -2.56
CA ILE A 129 -11.48 -9.51 -3.09
C ILE A 129 -10.69 -10.20 -1.97
N ILE A 130 -10.37 -9.48 -0.88
CA ILE A 130 -9.46 -9.97 0.18
C ILE A 130 -10.12 -10.13 1.56
N GLY A 131 -11.39 -9.76 1.70
CA GLY A 131 -12.19 -9.97 2.92
C GLY A 131 -11.96 -8.95 4.05
N VAL A 132 -11.16 -7.90 3.81
CA VAL A 132 -10.84 -6.86 4.80
C VAL A 132 -10.81 -5.48 4.15
N LYS A 133 -11.24 -4.45 4.90
CA LYS A 133 -11.19 -3.06 4.46
C LYS A 133 -9.81 -2.46 4.64
N PRO A 134 -9.24 -1.79 3.63
CA PRO A 134 -7.97 -1.08 3.77
C PRO A 134 -8.11 0.10 4.74
N ALA A 135 -7.08 0.33 5.56
CA ALA A 135 -6.96 1.51 6.41
C ALA A 135 -6.00 2.56 5.83
N TYR A 136 -5.32 2.24 4.72
CA TYR A 136 -4.38 3.12 4.05
C TYR A 136 -4.94 3.65 2.75
N PHE A 137 -4.80 4.95 2.56
CA PHE A 137 -5.20 5.66 1.35
C PHE A 137 -4.04 6.53 0.86
N ARG A 138 -3.83 6.55 -0.45
CA ARG A 138 -2.96 7.54 -1.09
C ARG A 138 -3.79 8.26 -2.15
N PRO A 139 -3.98 9.58 -2.05
CA PRO A 139 -4.66 10.31 -3.13
C PRO A 139 -3.82 10.35 -4.40
N PRO A 140 -4.40 10.13 -5.59
CA PRO A 140 -3.75 10.42 -6.86
C PRO A 140 -3.17 11.84 -6.87
N CYS A 141 -1.96 11.98 -7.42
CA CYS A 141 -1.17 13.22 -7.41
C CYS A 141 -0.84 13.79 -6.00
N GLY A 142 -1.22 13.11 -4.91
CA GLY A 142 -1.17 13.61 -3.54
C GLY A 142 -2.15 14.73 -3.21
N ASN A 143 -3.08 15.05 -4.13
CA ASN A 143 -4.04 16.14 -3.96
C ASN A 143 -5.05 15.82 -2.85
N GLY A 144 -5.34 16.79 -1.99
CA GLY A 144 -6.14 16.59 -0.79
C GLY A 144 -5.33 16.23 0.47
N ALA A 145 -4.08 15.78 0.31
CA ALA A 145 -3.22 15.41 1.45
C ALA A 145 -2.25 16.50 1.91
N TYR A 146 -2.07 17.56 1.12
CA TYR A 146 -1.18 18.67 1.45
C TYR A 146 -1.96 19.87 1.98
N VAL A 147 -1.23 20.78 2.64
CA VAL A 147 -1.77 22.10 2.98
C VAL A 147 -1.77 22.93 1.70
N GLU A 148 -2.95 23.18 1.17
CA GLU A 148 -3.13 23.96 -0.05
C GLU A 148 -3.05 25.47 0.25
N ARG A 149 -2.46 26.21 -0.68
CA ARG A 149 -2.37 27.68 -0.60
C ARG A 149 -3.59 28.37 -1.20
N ASP A 150 -4.15 27.78 -2.24
CA ASP A 150 -5.37 28.27 -2.85
C ASP A 150 -6.55 28.04 -1.88
N PRO A 151 -7.34 29.08 -1.53
CA PRO A 151 -8.39 28.96 -0.53
C PRO A 151 -9.45 27.91 -0.89
N HIS A 152 -9.78 27.79 -2.17
CA HIS A 152 -10.77 26.83 -2.65
C HIS A 152 -10.24 25.40 -2.54
N LYS A 153 -9.00 25.17 -2.99
CA LYS A 153 -8.33 23.87 -2.80
C LYS A 153 -8.09 23.52 -1.34
N LYS A 154 -7.87 24.52 -0.48
CA LYS A 154 -7.75 24.29 0.96
C LYS A 154 -9.04 23.75 1.55
N GLU A 155 -10.18 24.36 1.23
CA GLU A 155 -11.49 23.86 1.65
C GLU A 155 -11.74 22.44 1.13
N MET A 156 -11.43 22.17 -0.14
CA MET A 156 -11.55 20.82 -0.70
C MET A 156 -10.60 19.82 -0.03
N SER A 157 -9.37 20.19 0.29
CA SER A 157 -8.45 19.31 1.05
C SER A 157 -8.98 18.98 2.43
N GLU A 158 -9.60 19.94 3.12
CA GLU A 158 -10.25 19.69 4.41
C GLU A 158 -11.43 18.73 4.26
N MET A 159 -12.28 18.94 3.24
CA MET A 159 -13.37 18.01 2.91
C MET A 159 -12.87 16.60 2.57
N ILE A 160 -11.79 16.46 1.79
CA ILE A 160 -11.18 15.17 1.46
C ILE A 160 -10.69 14.47 2.72
N GLN A 161 -9.97 15.19 3.58
CA GLN A 161 -9.43 14.63 4.82
C GLN A 161 -10.53 14.20 5.78
N GLU A 162 -11.61 14.98 5.90
CA GLU A 162 -12.79 14.61 6.68
C GLU A 162 -13.47 13.38 6.07
N TYR A 163 -13.75 13.40 4.77
CA TYR A 163 -14.41 12.30 4.06
C TYR A 163 -13.66 10.98 4.21
N LEU A 164 -12.33 10.99 4.06
CA LEU A 164 -11.47 9.82 4.28
C LEU A 164 -11.41 9.40 5.75
N GLY A 165 -11.36 10.37 6.67
CA GLY A 165 -11.29 10.11 8.10
C GLY A 165 -12.55 9.44 8.66
N GLU A 166 -13.73 9.88 8.22
CA GLU A 166 -15.02 9.23 8.52
C GLU A 166 -15.07 7.76 8.10
N ARG A 167 -14.26 7.38 7.10
CA ARG A 167 -14.18 6.02 6.54
C ARG A 167 -13.04 5.21 7.13
N GLY A 168 -12.36 5.72 8.17
CA GLY A 168 -11.29 5.02 8.87
C GLY A 168 -9.96 5.02 8.13
N TYR A 169 -9.78 5.88 7.11
CA TYR A 169 -8.53 5.95 6.37
C TYR A 169 -7.46 6.79 7.07
N ASN A 170 -6.21 6.38 6.86
CA ASN A 170 -5.00 7.15 7.11
C ASN A 170 -4.37 7.48 5.76
N ILE A 171 -3.99 8.74 5.57
CA ILE A 171 -3.40 9.23 4.32
C ILE A 171 -1.88 9.02 4.35
N ILE A 172 -1.34 8.34 3.35
CA ILE A 172 0.09 8.00 3.26
C ILE A 172 0.76 8.80 2.14
N ILE A 173 1.59 9.77 2.52
CA ILE A 173 2.36 10.64 1.60
C ILE A 173 3.85 10.47 1.87
N PHE A 174 4.37 9.32 1.45
CA PHE A 174 5.80 8.99 1.59
C PHE A 174 6.53 9.31 0.30
N ILE A 175 7.79 9.71 0.43
CA ILE A 175 8.69 9.95 -0.71
C ILE A 175 9.10 8.63 -1.39
N THR A 176 9.10 7.52 -0.65
CA THR A 176 9.47 6.19 -1.15
C THR A 176 8.32 5.56 -1.94
N LEU A 177 8.06 6.16 -3.10
CA LEU A 177 6.98 5.84 -4.02
C LEU A 177 7.56 5.28 -5.32
N MET A 178 7.04 4.13 -5.72
CA MET A 178 7.34 3.47 -6.98
C MET A 178 6.02 3.19 -7.70
N HIS A 179 6.08 2.82 -8.97
CA HIS A 179 4.92 2.33 -9.71
C HIS A 179 5.28 0.97 -10.30
N ASP A 180 4.69 -0.10 -9.76
CA ASP A 180 5.00 -1.48 -10.15
C ASP A 180 4.46 -1.83 -11.54
N VAL A 181 3.61 -0.98 -12.11
CA VAL A 181 3.06 -1.10 -13.46
C VAL A 181 4.11 -1.01 -14.57
N TYR A 182 5.28 -0.39 -14.31
CA TYR A 182 6.34 -0.25 -15.31
C TYR A 182 7.40 -1.37 -15.22
N PRO A 183 7.73 -2.04 -16.35
CA PRO A 183 8.77 -3.07 -16.37
C PRO A 183 10.14 -2.59 -15.89
N SER A 184 10.53 -1.36 -16.18
CA SER A 184 11.80 -0.78 -15.72
C SER A 184 11.84 -0.62 -14.20
N THR A 185 10.72 -0.27 -13.57
CA THR A 185 10.61 -0.15 -12.12
C THR A 185 10.88 -1.49 -11.46
N VAL A 186 10.17 -2.54 -11.87
CA VAL A 186 10.23 -3.84 -11.20
C VAL A 186 11.50 -4.63 -11.51
N ASN A 187 12.04 -4.51 -12.73
CA ASN A 187 13.24 -5.27 -13.13
C ASN A 187 14.56 -4.59 -12.76
N ILE A 188 14.59 -3.26 -12.63
CA ILE A 188 15.84 -2.51 -12.52
C ILE A 188 15.84 -1.63 -11.28
N VAL A 189 14.86 -0.73 -11.15
CA VAL A 189 14.86 0.26 -10.07
C VAL A 189 14.69 -0.42 -8.71
N LEU A 190 13.71 -1.32 -8.58
CA LEU A 190 13.39 -2.00 -7.33
C LEU A 190 14.59 -2.77 -6.73
N PRO A 191 15.24 -3.72 -7.42
CA PRO A 191 16.40 -4.41 -6.86
C PRO A 191 17.56 -3.44 -6.58
N THR A 192 17.79 -2.44 -7.44
CA THR A 192 18.86 -1.44 -7.24
C THR A 192 18.64 -0.60 -5.99
N VAL A 193 17.40 -0.14 -5.76
CA VAL A 193 17.03 0.64 -4.57
C VAL A 193 17.18 -0.21 -3.31
N ILE A 194 16.74 -1.47 -3.35
CA ILE A 194 16.89 -2.38 -2.20
C ILE A 194 18.35 -2.53 -1.80
N GLU A 195 19.22 -2.86 -2.77
CA GLU A 195 20.66 -3.06 -2.53
C GLU A 195 21.32 -1.77 -2.04
N TYR A 196 20.99 -0.63 -2.65
CA TYR A 196 21.53 0.65 -2.25
C TYR A 196 21.12 1.04 -0.82
N VAL A 197 19.83 0.96 -0.48
CA VAL A 197 19.31 1.31 0.84
C VAL A 197 19.89 0.39 1.93
N GLN A 198 20.02 -0.91 1.64
CA GLN A 198 20.70 -1.85 2.54
C GLN A 198 22.18 -1.48 2.74
N SER A 199 22.88 -1.06 1.68
CA SER A 199 24.29 -0.63 1.77
C SER A 199 24.48 0.60 2.67
N LEU A 200 23.44 1.43 2.83
CA LEU A 200 23.42 2.57 3.73
C LEU A 200 23.06 2.20 5.19
N GLY A 201 22.75 0.93 5.47
CA GLY A 201 22.43 0.44 6.80
C GLY A 201 20.98 0.65 7.24
N TYR A 202 20.08 0.99 6.32
CA TYR A 202 18.64 1.08 6.60
C TYR A 202 17.99 -0.30 6.64
N ASN A 203 16.96 -0.42 7.47
CA ASN A 203 16.15 -1.62 7.56
C ASN A 203 14.83 -1.44 6.83
N PHE A 204 14.54 -2.35 5.90
CA PHE A 204 13.22 -2.43 5.30
C PHE A 204 12.22 -2.98 6.31
N VAL A 205 11.14 -2.25 6.53
CA VAL A 205 10.06 -2.63 7.45
C VAL A 205 8.70 -2.54 6.74
N PRO A 206 7.69 -3.32 7.16
CA PRO A 206 6.31 -3.08 6.74
C PRO A 206 5.84 -1.68 7.12
N LEU A 207 4.90 -1.11 6.36
CA LEU A 207 4.40 0.23 6.66
C LEU A 207 3.73 0.29 8.04
N SER A 208 3.05 -0.79 8.45
CA SER A 208 2.45 -0.91 9.78
C SER A 208 3.43 -0.74 10.93
N GLU A 209 4.65 -1.27 10.80
CA GLU A 209 5.72 -1.06 11.77
C GLU A 209 6.27 0.37 11.73
N CYS A 210 6.42 0.91 10.52
CA CYS A 210 6.93 2.26 10.27
C CYS A 210 6.03 3.35 10.89
N ILE A 211 4.70 3.23 10.77
CA ILE A 211 3.75 4.26 11.25
C ILE A 211 2.92 3.84 12.47
N GLY A 212 3.02 2.60 12.92
CA GLY A 212 2.29 2.09 14.10
C GLY A 212 0.78 1.96 13.89
N VAL A 213 0.34 1.72 12.65
CA VAL A 213 -1.08 1.57 12.28
C VAL A 213 -1.28 0.23 11.60
N SER A 214 -2.45 -0.41 11.78
CA SER A 214 -2.79 -1.62 11.02
C SER A 214 -3.08 -1.26 9.55
N PRO A 215 -2.66 -2.09 8.57
CA PRO A 215 -3.00 -1.86 7.15
C PRO A 215 -4.49 -2.02 6.85
N TYR A 216 -5.22 -2.67 7.75
CA TYR A 216 -6.65 -2.94 7.61
C TYR A 216 -7.42 -2.43 8.82
N GLN A 217 -8.67 -2.02 8.57
CA GLN A 217 -9.58 -1.54 9.60
C GLN A 217 -9.99 -2.70 10.51
N SER A 218 -10.12 -2.45 11.82
CA SER A 218 -10.61 -3.46 12.77
C SER A 218 -12.04 -3.84 12.41
N THR A 219 -12.33 -5.13 12.30
CA THR A 219 -13.72 -5.58 12.24
C THR A 219 -14.35 -5.32 13.61
N SER A 220 -15.65 -5.02 13.65
CA SER A 220 -16.39 -4.69 14.88
C SER A 220 -16.36 -5.81 15.96
N ASN A 221 -15.72 -6.94 15.67
CA ASN A 221 -15.54 -8.07 16.57
C ASN A 221 -14.21 -8.03 17.36
N ASP A 222 -13.28 -7.11 17.06
CA ASP A 222 -11.93 -7.06 17.66
C ASP A 222 -11.78 -6.11 18.86
N GLU A 223 -12.80 -5.28 19.16
CA GLU A 223 -12.77 -4.38 20.33
C GLU A 223 -12.85 -5.14 21.69
N GLY A 224 -13.09 -6.45 21.67
CA GLY A 224 -13.19 -7.29 22.86
C GLY A 224 -11.90 -7.97 23.34
N ASN A 225 -10.77 -7.90 22.60
CA ASN A 225 -9.62 -8.76 22.89
C ASN A 225 -8.24 -8.08 22.78
N GLN A 226 -8.14 -6.78 23.07
CA GLN A 226 -6.85 -6.07 23.22
C GLN A 226 -6.41 -5.86 24.68
N ASN A 227 -7.09 -6.47 25.64
CA ASN A 227 -6.68 -6.47 27.05
C ASN A 227 -6.33 -7.90 27.51
N ASN A 228 -5.22 -8.50 27.02
CA ASN A 228 -4.43 -9.52 27.72
C ASN A 228 -3.35 -10.16 26.81
N LEU A 229 -2.34 -9.39 26.40
CA LEU A 229 -1.06 -9.96 25.99
C LEU A 229 0.08 -9.09 26.54
N ASN A 230 0.19 -9.06 27.87
CA ASN A 230 1.37 -8.64 28.60
C ASN A 230 1.50 -9.52 29.85
N ASN A 231 2.15 -10.68 29.70
CA ASN A 231 3.02 -11.36 30.68
C ASN A 231 3.13 -12.86 30.39
N GLY A 232 4.37 -13.37 30.43
CA GLY A 232 4.69 -14.81 30.39
C GLY A 232 5.74 -15.11 29.32
N GLU A 233 6.99 -14.76 29.56
CA GLU A 233 8.02 -15.65 30.12
C GLU A 233 8.44 -16.81 29.20
N ILE A 234 9.71 -16.74 28.83
CA ILE A 234 10.54 -17.73 28.15
C ILE A 234 10.62 -19.00 29.00
N ASN A 235 10.40 -20.17 28.39
CA ASN A 235 11.00 -21.42 28.87
C ASN A 235 11.37 -22.35 27.70
N ASN A 236 12.67 -22.62 27.61
CA ASN A 236 13.28 -23.70 26.83
C ASN A 236 13.01 -25.05 27.50
N ASN A 237 12.68 -26.09 26.71
CA ASN A 237 13.43 -27.36 26.69
C ASN A 237 12.82 -28.42 25.75
N SER A 238 13.65 -28.85 24.78
CA SER A 238 14.02 -30.23 24.40
C SER A 238 12.99 -31.38 24.42
N ASN A 239 12.77 -32.05 23.27
CA ASN A 239 13.50 -33.28 22.86
C ASN A 239 12.81 -34.07 21.72
N GLU A 240 13.63 -34.41 20.71
CA GLU A 240 13.72 -35.64 19.89
C GLU A 240 12.54 -36.62 19.76
N ASN A 241 12.17 -36.99 18.52
CA ASN A 241 12.66 -38.23 17.88
C ASN A 241 12.07 -38.53 16.47
N ASN A 242 12.99 -38.68 15.50
CA ASN A 242 13.12 -39.77 14.50
C ASN A 242 11.95 -40.19 13.56
N LYS A 243 12.15 -40.05 12.24
CA LYS A 243 12.48 -41.20 11.34
C LYS A 243 12.70 -40.84 9.86
N ASN A 244 13.85 -41.32 9.38
CA ASN A 244 14.36 -41.54 8.02
C ASN A 244 13.35 -41.96 6.93
N ASN A 245 13.59 -41.50 5.69
CA ASN A 245 14.02 -42.43 4.63
C ASN A 245 14.68 -41.73 3.42
N SER A 246 15.86 -42.25 3.07
CA SER A 246 16.64 -41.98 1.87
C SER A 246 16.10 -42.75 0.66
N THR A 247 16.25 -42.24 -0.56
CA THR A 247 16.65 -43.07 -1.72
C THR A 247 17.41 -42.23 -2.75
N ILE A 248 18.62 -42.68 -3.03
CA ILE A 248 19.53 -42.27 -4.12
C ILE A 248 19.23 -43.17 -5.32
N ILE A 249 19.08 -42.61 -6.53
CA ILE A 249 19.41 -43.30 -7.78
C ILE A 249 20.15 -42.35 -8.72
N SER A 250 21.27 -42.87 -9.24
CA SER A 250 22.27 -42.30 -10.14
C SER A 250 21.99 -42.66 -11.60
N ASN A 251 22.75 -42.00 -12.49
CA ASN A 251 23.11 -42.32 -13.90
C ASN A 251 22.27 -41.62 -14.97
N ASN A 252 22.77 -41.20 -16.14
CA ASN A 252 24.09 -40.84 -16.69
C ASN A 252 23.82 -40.28 -18.10
N ALA A 253 24.66 -39.34 -18.54
CA ALA A 253 24.97 -38.84 -19.90
C ALA A 253 24.05 -39.11 -21.12
N ASN A 254 23.81 -38.06 -21.93
CA ASN A 254 24.25 -38.06 -23.34
C ASN A 254 24.27 -36.66 -23.97
N ASN A 255 25.39 -36.36 -24.63
CA ASN A 255 25.66 -35.21 -25.48
C ASN A 255 24.80 -35.26 -26.76
N ASN A 256 24.35 -34.10 -27.24
CA ASN A 256 24.35 -33.84 -28.67
C ASN A 256 24.54 -32.35 -28.98
N SER A 257 25.51 -32.13 -29.88
CA SER A 257 25.97 -30.88 -30.44
C SER A 257 25.02 -30.40 -31.54
N SER A 258 24.63 -29.13 -31.49
CA SER A 258 24.05 -28.41 -32.62
C SER A 258 24.53 -26.97 -32.59
N THR A 259 25.55 -26.67 -33.38
CA THR A 259 26.05 -25.34 -33.71
C THR A 259 24.95 -24.51 -34.38
N ILE A 260 24.56 -23.38 -33.77
CA ILE A 260 23.80 -22.31 -34.43
C ILE A 260 24.64 -21.03 -34.30
N SER A 261 25.10 -20.57 -35.46
CA SER A 261 25.80 -19.32 -35.68
C SER A 261 24.88 -18.11 -35.47
N ILE A 262 25.26 -17.20 -34.58
CA ILE A 262 24.66 -15.86 -34.48
C ILE A 262 25.79 -14.84 -34.58
N ASN A 263 25.81 -14.10 -35.69
CA ASN A 263 26.58 -12.87 -35.84
C ASN A 263 25.61 -11.69 -35.82
N LYS A 264 26.07 -10.57 -35.23
CA LYS A 264 25.47 -9.23 -35.09
C LYS A 264 24.47 -9.01 -33.96
N GLU A 265 24.97 -8.42 -32.87
CA GLU A 265 24.47 -7.15 -32.28
C GLU A 265 25.36 -6.77 -31.09
N ALA A 266 26.44 -6.02 -31.34
CA ALA A 266 27.37 -5.55 -30.30
C ALA A 266 27.49 -4.02 -30.22
N GLU A 267 26.64 -3.26 -30.92
CA GLU A 267 26.70 -1.80 -30.95
C GLU A 267 25.54 -1.09 -30.21
N ASN A 268 24.54 -1.82 -29.73
CA ASN A 268 23.37 -1.21 -29.03
C ASN A 268 23.41 -1.35 -27.50
N THR A 269 24.34 -2.12 -26.95
CA THR A 269 24.47 -2.34 -25.49
C THR A 269 25.18 -1.18 -24.80
N SER A 270 26.16 -0.56 -25.47
CA SER A 270 26.92 0.59 -24.95
C SER A 270 26.01 1.77 -24.58
N ASN A 271 25.14 2.19 -25.50
CA ASN A 271 24.24 3.33 -25.30
C ASN A 271 23.11 3.04 -24.30
N ALA A 272 22.63 1.79 -24.25
CA ALA A 272 21.66 1.36 -23.24
C ALA A 272 22.27 1.37 -21.83
N ILE A 273 23.54 0.97 -21.68
CA ILE A 273 24.26 0.96 -20.40
C ILE A 273 24.55 2.39 -19.91
N THR A 274 24.94 3.33 -20.78
CA THR A 274 25.15 4.74 -20.42
C THR A 274 23.85 5.48 -20.11
N LEU A 275 22.75 5.16 -20.79
CA LEU A 275 21.44 5.72 -20.46
C LEU A 275 20.92 5.19 -19.12
N HIS A 276 21.11 3.90 -18.85
CA HIS A 276 20.77 3.27 -17.57
C HIS A 276 21.56 3.87 -16.41
N SER A 277 22.87 4.08 -16.53
CA SER A 277 23.68 4.65 -15.45
C SER A 277 23.29 6.10 -15.12
N SER A 278 22.88 6.87 -16.12
CA SER A 278 22.47 8.28 -15.95
C SER A 278 21.10 8.41 -15.26
N ILE A 279 20.16 7.51 -15.56
CA ILE A 279 18.85 7.46 -14.91
C ILE A 279 18.97 6.93 -13.47
N ILE A 280 19.76 5.88 -13.25
CA ILE A 280 20.03 5.34 -11.92
C ILE A 280 20.69 6.40 -11.04
N LEU A 281 21.64 7.16 -11.57
CA LEU A 281 22.28 8.26 -10.85
C LEU A 281 21.30 9.39 -10.54
N SER A 282 20.35 9.69 -11.44
CA SER A 282 19.34 10.74 -11.22
C SER A 282 18.29 10.33 -10.18
N ILE A 283 17.85 9.06 -10.18
CA ILE A 283 16.95 8.49 -9.16
C ILE A 283 17.68 8.42 -7.81
N ALA A 284 18.94 7.95 -7.80
CA ALA A 284 19.75 7.93 -6.60
C ALA A 284 19.99 9.34 -6.04
N ILE A 285 20.25 10.35 -6.89
CA ILE A 285 20.40 11.75 -6.48
C ILE A 285 19.07 12.32 -5.94
N ALA A 286 17.93 12.00 -6.56
CA ALA A 286 16.63 12.43 -6.04
C ALA A 286 16.34 11.81 -4.66
N ILE A 287 16.70 10.54 -4.46
CA ILE A 287 16.64 9.87 -3.15
C ILE A 287 17.64 10.52 -2.17
N LEU A 288 18.84 10.89 -2.62
CA LEU A 288 19.88 11.52 -1.80
C LEU A 288 19.53 12.95 -1.37
N SER A 289 18.87 13.74 -2.24
CA SER A 289 18.47 15.12 -1.93
C SER A 289 17.27 15.23 -0.98
N LEU A 290 16.64 14.11 -0.65
CA LEU A 290 15.45 14.06 0.22
C LEU A 290 15.73 13.40 1.56
N LEU A 291 16.93 12.85 1.75
CA LEU A 291 17.41 12.29 3.03
C LEU A 291 18.32 13.28 3.80
N PHE A 292 18.55 14.49 3.27
CA PHE A 292 19.30 15.58 3.91
C PHE A 292 18.55 16.91 3.84
#